data_AF-A0A2D4I9F2-F1
#
_entry.id   AF-A0A2D4I9F2-F1
#
_cell.length_a   1.000
_cell.length_b   1.000
_cell.length_c   1.000
_cell.angle_alpha   90.00
_cell.angle_beta   90.00
_cell.angle_gamma   90.00
#
_symmetry.space_group_name_H-M   'P 1'
#
loop_
_entity.id
_entity.type
_entity.pdbx_description
1 polymer ?
#
loop_
_entity_poly.entity_id
_entity_poly.type
_entity_poly.pdbx_seq_one_letter_code
_entity_poly.pdbx_strand_id
1 'polypeptide(L)'
;KYDRKKKRLMDKLNIQITKKVKYLGIQMIASCRTLKEDNYERLLQQIAIDLEKWKNLQLSLIGRIATIKMNIIPRVLYLFQTIPIKLEKKYFDDLNKIILKYILQGKKARIKLKLLE
;
A
#
# COMPACT_ATOMS: atom_id res chain seq x y z
N LYS A 1 -11.71 -5.95 -35.86
CA LYS A 1 -13.11 -5.56 -35.47
C LYS A 1 -13.14 -4.75 -34.15
N TYR A 2 -12.31 -5.12 -33.16
CA TYR A 2 -12.16 -4.43 -31.86
C TYR A 2 -11.69 -2.97 -31.97
N ASP A 3 -10.65 -2.69 -32.76
CA ASP A 3 -10.08 -1.33 -32.85
C ASP A 3 -11.02 -0.31 -33.51
N ARG A 4 -11.86 -0.75 -34.46
CA ARG A 4 -12.91 0.10 -35.04
C ARG A 4 -13.96 0.50 -34.01
N LYS A 5 -14.30 -0.38 -33.06
CA LYS A 5 -15.26 -0.08 -31.98
C LYS A 5 -14.67 0.89 -30.97
N LYS A 6 -13.38 0.71 -30.63
CA LYS A 6 -12.62 1.62 -29.76
C LYS A 6 -12.54 3.03 -30.34
N LYS A 7 -12.21 3.17 -31.63
CA LYS A 7 -12.14 4.46 -32.32
C LYS A 7 -13.50 5.19 -32.35
N ARG A 8 -14.58 4.49 -32.72
CA ARG A 8 -15.95 5.04 -32.67
C ARG A 8 -16.35 5.54 -31.28
N LEU A 9 -15.91 4.87 -30.21
CA LEU A 9 -16.21 5.30 -28.85
C LEU A 9 -15.44 6.58 -28.48
N MET A 10 -14.16 6.67 -28.86
CA MET A 10 -13.36 7.88 -28.67
C MET A 10 -14.00 9.08 -29.37
N ASP A 11 -14.39 8.91 -30.63
CA ASP A 11 -14.97 9.98 -31.45
C ASP A 11 -16.33 10.46 -30.90
N LYS A 12 -17.12 9.55 -30.30
CA LYS A 12 -18.43 9.90 -29.69
C LYS A 12 -18.30 10.58 -28.33
N LEU A 13 -17.37 10.14 -27.50
CA LEU A 13 -17.27 10.56 -26.11
C LEU A 13 -16.21 11.64 -25.89
N ASN A 14 -15.36 11.90 -26.89
CA ASN A 14 -14.21 12.81 -26.79
C ASN A 14 -13.25 12.48 -25.62
N ILE A 15 -13.14 11.19 -25.27
CA ILE A 15 -12.30 10.69 -24.17
C ILE A 15 -11.19 9.79 -24.69
N GLN A 16 -9.99 9.91 -24.10
CA GLN A 16 -8.86 9.04 -24.40
C GLN A 16 -8.98 7.68 -23.68
N ILE A 17 -9.08 6.59 -24.44
CA ILE A 17 -9.11 5.23 -23.89
C ILE A 17 -7.67 4.70 -23.70
N THR A 18 -7.17 4.85 -22.47
CA THR A 18 -5.90 4.28 -22.00
C THR A 18 -6.09 2.90 -21.35
N LYS A 19 -5.01 2.13 -21.22
CA LYS A 19 -4.99 0.81 -20.56
C LYS A 19 -4.82 0.90 -19.04
N LYS A 20 -4.27 2.01 -18.53
CA LYS A 20 -4.04 2.28 -17.11
C LYS A 20 -4.63 3.64 -16.77
N VAL A 21 -5.46 3.71 -15.73
CA VAL A 21 -6.06 4.96 -15.23
C VAL A 21 -5.83 5.04 -13.73
N LYS A 22 -5.46 6.23 -13.22
CA LYS A 22 -5.42 6.48 -11.78
C LYS A 22 -6.75 7.05 -11.33
N TYR A 23 -7.39 6.43 -10.35
CA TYR A 23 -8.64 6.92 -9.75
C TYR A 23 -8.54 6.83 -8.23
N LEU A 24 -8.83 7.95 -7.54
CA LEU A 24 -8.75 8.08 -6.08
C LEU A 24 -7.45 7.49 -5.47
N GLY A 25 -6.31 7.74 -6.14
CA GLY A 25 -5.01 7.24 -5.71
C GLY A 25 -4.63 5.84 -6.21
N ILE A 26 -5.60 5.04 -6.67
CA ILE A 26 -5.43 3.65 -7.07
C ILE A 26 -5.19 3.55 -8.57
N GLN A 27 -4.22 2.72 -8.96
CA GLN A 27 -4.00 2.35 -10.36
C GLN A 27 -5.02 1.28 -10.75
N MET A 28 -5.98 1.65 -11.61
CA MET A 28 -6.93 0.75 -12.22
C MET A 28 -6.41 0.30 -13.58
N ILE A 29 -6.36 -1.01 -13.78
CA ILE A 29 -5.81 -1.66 -14.97
C ILE A 29 -6.80 -2.71 -15.42
N ALA A 30 -6.97 -2.86 -16.73
CA ALA A 30 -7.88 -3.85 -17.30
C ALA A 30 -7.48 -5.32 -16.99
N SER A 31 -6.24 -5.55 -16.56
CA SER A 31 -5.71 -6.87 -16.18
C SER A 31 -5.38 -6.89 -14.70
N CYS A 32 -5.87 -7.92 -13.99
CA CYS A 32 -5.63 -8.09 -12.55
C CYS A 32 -4.19 -8.50 -12.21
N ARG A 33 -3.38 -8.92 -13.20
CA ARG A 33 -2.04 -9.48 -12.96
C ARG A 33 -1.10 -8.49 -12.27
N THR A 34 -1.11 -7.23 -12.68
CA THR A 34 -0.21 -6.20 -12.13
C THR A 34 -0.87 -5.37 -11.03
N LEU A 35 -2.13 -5.65 -10.66
CA LEU A 35 -2.90 -4.82 -9.73
C LEU A 35 -2.31 -4.84 -8.30
N LYS A 36 -1.69 -5.97 -7.91
CA LYS A 36 -0.96 -6.13 -6.65
C LYS A 36 0.32 -5.28 -6.63
N GLU A 37 1.15 -5.42 -7.65
CA GLU A 37 2.44 -4.71 -7.78
C GLU A 37 2.23 -3.19 -7.86
N ASP A 38 1.33 -2.74 -8.75
CA ASP A 38 1.11 -1.33 -9.03
C ASP A 38 0.51 -0.55 -7.84
N ASN A 39 -0.13 -1.25 -6.88
CA ASN A 39 -0.79 -0.63 -5.72
C ASN A 39 -0.19 -1.06 -4.37
N TYR A 40 -0.24 -2.35 -4.03
CA TYR A 40 0.14 -2.84 -2.70
C TYR A 40 1.65 -2.79 -2.45
N GLU A 41 2.47 -3.22 -3.42
CA GLU A 41 3.93 -3.16 -3.28
C GLU A 41 4.43 -1.71 -3.28
N ARG A 42 3.83 -0.87 -4.15
CA ARG A 42 4.09 0.57 -4.16
C ARG A 42 3.74 1.23 -2.82
N LEU A 43 2.63 0.84 -2.19
CA LEU A 43 2.26 1.35 -0.87
C LEU A 43 3.28 0.93 0.19
N LEU A 44 3.74 -0.33 0.19
CA LEU A 44 4.77 -0.79 1.12
C LEU A 44 6.06 0.02 1.01
N GLN A 45 6.51 0.29 -0.21
CA GLN A 45 7.70 1.11 -0.44
C GLN A 45 7.53 2.54 0.09
N GLN A 46 6.36 3.14 -0.14
CA GLN A 46 6.05 4.47 0.40
C GLN A 46 6.06 4.47 1.93
N ILE A 47 5.42 3.48 2.56
CA ILE A 47 5.42 3.33 4.02
C ILE A 47 6.85 3.20 4.55
N ALA A 48 7.72 2.42 3.89
CA ALA A 48 9.10 2.27 4.31
C ALA A 48 9.87 3.61 4.26
N ILE A 49 9.66 4.40 3.21
CA ILE A 49 10.27 5.74 3.06
C ILE A 49 9.75 6.70 4.13
N ASP A 50 8.44 6.72 4.36
CA ASP A 50 7.80 7.59 5.36
C ASP A 50 8.29 7.25 6.78
N LEU A 51 8.37 5.95 7.10
CA LEU A 51 8.88 5.48 8.39
C LEU A 51 10.36 5.80 8.60
N GLU A 52 11.21 5.71 7.57
CA GLU A 52 12.62 6.10 7.69
C GLU A 52 12.76 7.61 7.93
N LYS A 53 11.92 8.44 7.31
CA LYS A 53 11.88 9.89 7.59
C LYS A 53 11.43 10.17 9.03
N TRP A 54 10.39 9.49 9.50
CA TRP A 54 9.85 9.68 10.85
C TRP A 54 10.71 9.06 11.95
N LYS A 55 11.68 8.22 11.60
CA LYS A 55 12.60 7.60 12.56
C LYS A 55 13.42 8.62 13.34
N ASN A 56 13.70 9.78 12.72
CA ASN A 56 14.45 10.88 13.32
C ASN A 56 13.62 11.71 14.31
N LEU A 57 12.30 11.50 14.36
CA LEU A 57 11.43 12.16 15.34
C LEU A 57 11.65 11.55 16.73
N GLN A 58 11.77 12.42 17.74
CA GLN A 58 11.90 12.00 19.14
C GLN A 58 10.54 11.59 19.72
N LEU A 59 10.00 10.47 19.24
CA LEU A 59 8.74 9.92 19.71
C LEU A 59 8.95 8.82 20.75
N SER A 60 8.10 8.84 21.79
CA SER A 60 7.97 7.73 22.74
C SER A 60 7.49 6.46 22.03
N LEU A 61 7.61 5.31 22.69
CA LEU A 61 7.11 4.04 22.14
C LEU A 61 5.61 4.11 21.83
N ILE A 62 4.81 4.66 22.75
CA ILE A 62 3.37 4.90 22.54
C ILE A 62 3.14 5.86 21.38
N GLY A 63 3.92 6.95 21.29
CA GLY A 63 3.82 7.92 20.20
C GLY A 63 4.04 7.25 18.84
N ARG A 64 5.04 6.38 18.71
CA ARG A 64 5.30 5.64 17.47
C ARG A 64 4.15 4.70 17.09
N ILE A 65 3.60 3.98 18.07
CA ILE A 65 2.45 3.10 17.86
C ILE A 65 1.24 3.92 17.39
N ALA A 66 0.99 5.09 18.00
CA ALA A 66 -0.08 6.00 17.59
C ALA A 66 0.14 6.50 16.15
N THR A 67 1.36 6.90 15.79
CA THR A 67 1.70 7.32 14.42
C THR A 67 1.38 6.25 13.38
N ILE A 68 1.74 4.98 13.67
CA ILE A 68 1.42 3.85 12.79
C ILE A 68 -0.10 3.67 12.70
N LYS A 69 -0.80 3.66 13.85
CA LYS A 69 -2.25 3.49 13.89
C LYS A 69 -3.00 4.57 13.12
N MET A 70 -2.53 5.81 13.17
CA MET A 70 -3.19 6.95 12.52
C MET A 70 -2.83 7.10 11.05
N ASN A 71 -1.59 6.81 10.65
CA ASN A 71 -1.15 7.07 9.27
C ASN A 71 -1.12 5.82 8.39
N ILE A 72 -0.64 4.69 8.90
CA ILE A 72 -0.41 3.49 8.09
C ILE A 72 -1.67 2.64 8.00
N ILE A 73 -2.34 2.40 9.13
CA ILE A 73 -3.55 1.56 9.15
C ILE A 73 -4.62 2.08 8.17
N PRO A 74 -4.97 3.38 8.13
CA PRO A 74 -6.02 3.85 7.22
C PRO A 74 -5.65 3.69 5.74
N ARG A 75 -4.37 3.89 5.38
CA ARG A 75 -3.88 3.73 3.99
C ARG A 75 -3.97 2.28 3.53
N VAL A 76 -3.57 1.36 4.40
CA VAL A 76 -3.62 -0.09 4.12
C VAL A 76 -5.08 -0.56 4.07
N LEU A 77 -5.91 -0.14 5.03
CA LEU A 77 -7.33 -0.48 5.08
C LEU A 77 -8.09 0.02 3.84
N TYR A 78 -7.79 1.23 3.38
CA TYR A 78 -8.39 1.80 2.17
C TYR A 78 -8.12 0.92 0.94
N LEU A 79 -6.87 0.43 0.75
CA LEU A 79 -6.57 -0.48 -0.36
C LEU A 79 -7.31 -1.82 -0.22
N PHE A 80 -7.42 -2.36 0.99
CA PHE A 80 -8.13 -3.61 1.24
C PHE A 80 -9.63 -3.53 0.90
N GLN A 81 -10.26 -2.40 1.25
CA GLN A 81 -11.69 -2.20 0.99
C GLN A 81 -11.98 -1.91 -0.49
N THR A 82 -11.03 -1.28 -1.20
CA THR A 82 -11.23 -0.86 -2.59
C THR A 82 -10.83 -1.91 -3.61
N ILE A 83 -9.83 -2.74 -3.30
CA ILE A 83 -9.29 -3.74 -4.23
C ILE A 83 -9.52 -5.14 -3.64
N PRO A 84 -10.47 -5.93 -4.19
CA PRO A 84 -10.77 -7.27 -3.71
C PRO A 84 -9.73 -8.29 -4.20
N ILE A 85 -8.50 -8.21 -3.69
CA ILE A 85 -7.42 -9.16 -3.96
C ILE A 85 -7.11 -9.94 -2.69
N LYS A 86 -6.90 -11.25 -2.84
CA LYS A 86 -6.33 -12.08 -1.77
C LYS A 86 -4.84 -11.79 -1.63
N LEU A 87 -4.44 -11.19 -0.52
CA LEU A 87 -3.04 -11.03 -0.19
C LEU A 87 -2.46 -12.30 0.44
N GLU A 88 -1.21 -12.58 0.09
CA GLU A 88 -0.43 -13.66 0.70
C GLU A 88 0.08 -13.23 2.07
N LYS A 89 0.31 -14.21 2.96
CA LYS A 89 0.87 -13.99 4.30
C LYS A 89 2.18 -13.20 4.26
N LYS A 90 3.02 -13.44 3.25
CA LYS A 90 4.30 -12.76 3.03
C LYS A 90 4.17 -11.23 3.03
N TYR A 91 3.10 -10.68 2.44
CA TYR A 91 2.87 -9.24 2.44
C TYR A 91 2.76 -8.67 3.86
N PHE A 92 2.00 -9.37 4.72
CA PHE A 92 1.80 -8.97 6.11
C PHE A 92 3.08 -9.16 6.93
N ASP A 93 3.84 -10.22 6.66
CA ASP A 93 5.14 -10.44 7.31
C ASP A 93 6.13 -9.31 6.97
N ASP A 94 6.19 -8.89 5.71
CA ASP A 94 7.02 -7.78 5.25
C ASP A 94 6.58 -6.45 5.88
N LEU A 95 5.27 -6.17 5.90
CA LEU A 95 4.71 -4.98 6.55
C LEU A 95 5.04 -4.96 8.06
N ASN A 96 4.84 -6.08 8.75
CA ASN A 96 5.12 -6.22 10.18
C ASN A 96 6.61 -6.00 10.46
N LYS A 97 7.50 -6.53 9.61
CA LYS A 97 8.95 -6.33 9.74
C LYS A 97 9.33 -4.85 9.66
N ILE A 98 8.77 -4.10 8.72
CA ILE A 98 9.03 -2.66 8.56
C ILE A 98 8.49 -1.89 9.78
N ILE A 99 7.26 -2.18 10.20
CA ILE A 99 6.61 -1.55 11.37
C ILE A 99 7.41 -1.82 12.65
N LEU A 100 7.81 -3.07 12.91
CA LEU A 100 8.59 -3.45 14.09
C LEU A 100 9.95 -2.75 14.11
N LYS A 101 10.63 -2.66 12.97
CA LYS A 101 11.90 -1.94 12.85
C LYS A 101 11.75 -0.47 13.26
N TYR A 102 10.65 0.17 12.87
CA TYR A 102 10.35 1.56 13.25
C TYR A 102 10.01 1.70 14.74
N ILE A 103 9.09 0.87 15.26
CA ILE A 103 8.68 0.87 16.68
C ILE A 103 9.92 0.70 17.58
N LEU A 104 10.83 -0.20 17.22
CA LEU A 104 12.02 -0.50 18.00
C LEU A 104 13.22 0.42 17.69
N GLN A 105 13.13 1.33 16.70
CA GLN A 105 14.25 2.15 16.22
C GLN A 105 15.50 1.32 15.89
N GLY A 106 15.32 0.11 15.35
CA GLY A 106 16.42 -0.83 15.07
C GLY A 106 17.05 -1.49 16.30
N LYS A 107 16.54 -1.23 17.52
CA LYS A 107 16.95 -1.95 18.73
C LYS A 107 16.34 -3.35 18.76
N LYS A 108 16.97 -4.28 19.48
CA LYS A 108 16.42 -5.62 19.70
C LYS A 108 15.21 -5.54 20.64
N ALA A 109 14.13 -6.22 20.29
CA ALA A 109 12.95 -6.33 21.16
C ALA A 109 13.33 -6.96 22.50
N ARG A 110 12.87 -6.37 23.61
CA ARG A 110 13.11 -6.91 24.96
C ARG A 110 12.35 -8.22 25.19
N ILE A 111 11.16 -8.36 24.60
CA ILE A 111 10.32 -9.55 24.66
C ILE A 111 10.17 -10.08 23.23
N LYS A 112 10.24 -11.41 23.08
CA LYS A 112 9.98 -12.05 21.77
C LYS A 112 8.51 -11.86 21.40
N LEU A 113 8.24 -11.38 20.19
CA LEU A 113 6.88 -11.15 19.70
C LEU A 113 6.00 -12.42 19.78
N LYS A 114 6.58 -13.58 19.43
CA LYS A 114 5.93 -14.90 19.53
C LYS A 114 5.46 -15.30 20.93
N LEU A 115 5.91 -14.61 21.96
CA LEU A 115 5.52 -14.87 23.35
C LEU A 115 4.31 -14.03 23.79
N LEU A 116 3.90 -13.06 22.96
CA LEU A 116 2.78 -12.14 23.18
C LEU A 116 1.58 -12.45 22.27
N GLU A 117 1.78 -13.28 21.25
CA GLU A 117 0.75 -13.83 20.36
C GLU A 117 0.10 -15.06 21.00
#